data_AF-A0A2E8F178-F1
#
_entry.id   AF-A0A2E8F178-F1
#
_cell.length_a   1.000
_cell.length_b   1.000
_cell.length_c   1.000
_cell.angle_alpha   90.00
_cell.angle_beta   90.00
_cell.angle_gamma   90.00
#
_symmetry.space_group_name_H-M   'P 1'
#
loop_
_entity.id
_entity.type
_entity.pdbx_description
1 polymer ?
#
loop_
_entity_poly.entity_id
_entity_poly.type
_entity_poly.pdbx_seq_one_letter_code
_entity_poly.pdbx_strand_id
1 'polypeptide(L)'
;MVQEITSLDSPIDAMLLMHQAYEAISQRVENLAAEGQQGGDLQAFKEEFDAWITQLLHHATAEDLYMTGPIVDSQPARDNETEHAELAGQGTDLVNFMVRGDEAGLSDSVKAAVMGLEDAEHKALAQDLQDVADLLKKEIGQDKVTARTRRHLYQRVMALHVLEFDHFENEEAFVLPLVKEGFNEQQQLEMVDRLLFDGNTDNPRWIIDWMASELPPTQRELLLGLEKRLADVHPVTG
;
A
#
# COMPACT_ATOMS: atom_id res chain seq x y z
N MET A 1 6.31 19.00 5.41
CA MET A 1 6.64 19.45 4.04
C MET A 1 7.55 18.37 3.50
N VAL A 2 6.97 17.40 2.79
CA VAL A 2 7.75 16.44 2.01
C VAL A 2 8.54 17.23 0.97
N GLN A 3 9.83 16.95 0.88
CA GLN A 3 10.72 17.65 -0.03
C GLN A 3 10.32 17.32 -1.46
N GLU A 4 10.19 18.31 -2.34
CA GLU A 4 9.83 18.02 -3.73
C GLU A 4 10.94 17.16 -4.37
N ILE A 5 10.58 15.94 -4.79
CA ILE A 5 11.48 15.04 -5.51
C ILE A 5 11.70 15.63 -6.91
N THR A 6 12.91 16.16 -7.15
CA THR A 6 13.27 16.80 -8.43
C THR A 6 14.14 15.93 -9.35
N SER A 7 14.65 14.81 -8.84
CA SER A 7 15.48 13.87 -9.59
C SER A 7 15.39 12.47 -9.00
N LEU A 8 15.68 11.45 -9.82
CA LEU A 8 15.90 10.08 -9.41
C LEU A 8 17.39 9.77 -9.66
N ASP A 9 18.17 9.60 -8.61
CA ASP A 9 19.61 9.35 -8.68
C ASP A 9 19.90 7.87 -8.99
N SER A 10 19.00 6.97 -8.60
CA SER A 10 19.02 5.54 -8.87
C SER A 10 17.64 5.05 -9.31
N PRO A 11 17.50 3.95 -10.07
CA PRO A 11 16.19 3.42 -10.44
C PRO A 11 15.26 3.21 -9.23
N ILE A 12 15.79 2.68 -8.12
CA ILE A 12 15.00 2.41 -6.92
C ILE A 12 14.43 3.68 -6.25
N ASP A 13 14.88 4.89 -6.62
CA ASP A 13 14.25 6.13 -6.15
C ASP A 13 12.80 6.29 -6.66
N ALA A 14 12.36 5.44 -7.58
CA ALA A 14 10.95 5.26 -7.92
C ALA A 14 10.06 5.04 -6.69
N MET A 15 10.60 4.40 -5.65
CA MET A 15 9.93 4.19 -4.36
C MET A 15 9.50 5.49 -3.70
N LEU A 16 10.34 6.53 -3.77
CA LEU A 16 10.01 7.85 -3.22
C LEU A 16 8.80 8.47 -3.92
N LEU A 17 8.67 8.26 -5.24
CA LEU A 17 7.48 8.68 -5.99
C LEU A 17 6.26 7.87 -5.60
N MET A 18 6.43 6.56 -5.34
CA MET A 18 5.36 5.68 -4.92
C MET A 18 4.83 6.05 -3.53
N HIS A 19 5.71 6.24 -2.55
CA HIS A 19 5.34 6.64 -1.20
C HIS A 19 4.64 8.00 -1.17
N GLN A 20 5.06 8.94 -2.02
CA GLN A 20 4.35 10.21 -2.14
C GLN A 20 2.94 10.05 -2.75
N ALA A 21 2.74 9.10 -3.68
CA ALA A 21 1.42 8.77 -4.19
C ALA A 21 0.54 8.08 -3.12
N TYR A 22 1.14 7.23 -2.28
CA TYR A 22 0.46 6.63 -1.13
C TYR A 22 0.04 7.69 -0.10
N GLU A 23 0.94 8.60 0.28
CA GLU A 23 0.62 9.71 1.19
C GLU A 23 -0.57 10.54 0.66
N ALA A 24 -0.65 10.74 -0.66
CA ALA A 24 -1.77 11.47 -1.27
C ALA A 24 -3.12 10.76 -1.07
N ILE A 25 -3.19 9.43 -1.27
CA ILE A 25 -4.43 8.67 -1.11
C ILE A 25 -4.77 8.43 0.36
N SER A 26 -3.80 8.07 1.22
CA SER A 26 -4.03 7.83 2.64
C SER A 26 -4.50 9.09 3.36
N GLN A 27 -3.91 10.24 3.03
CA GLN A 27 -4.37 11.53 3.52
C GLN A 27 -5.80 11.86 3.04
N ARG A 28 -6.15 11.53 1.79
CA ARG A 28 -7.51 11.74 1.24
C ARG A 28 -8.53 10.87 1.97
N VAL A 29 -8.20 9.60 2.20
CA VAL A 29 -9.03 8.65 2.93
C VAL A 29 -9.24 9.10 4.38
N GLU A 30 -8.19 9.55 5.07
CA GLU A 30 -8.32 10.09 6.42
C GLU A 30 -9.28 11.29 6.44
N ASN A 31 -9.14 12.23 5.50
CA ASN A 31 -10.00 13.41 5.40
C ASN A 31 -11.47 13.01 5.19
N LEU A 32 -11.74 12.06 4.30
CA LEU A 32 -13.09 11.53 4.06
C LEU A 32 -13.66 10.85 5.33
N ALA A 33 -12.84 10.11 6.07
CA ALA A 33 -13.24 9.52 7.34
C ALA A 33 -13.55 10.60 8.40
N ALA A 34 -12.76 11.67 8.45
CA ALA A 34 -12.97 12.81 9.35
C ALA A 34 -14.27 13.56 9.05
N GLU A 35 -14.52 13.86 7.77
CA GLU A 35 -15.79 14.45 7.29
C GLU A 35 -16.98 13.55 7.62
N GLY A 36 -16.81 12.24 7.39
CA GLY A 36 -17.81 11.22 7.69
C GLY A 36 -18.25 11.16 9.15
N GLN A 37 -17.49 11.71 10.10
CA GLN A 37 -17.92 11.83 11.51
C GLN A 37 -19.17 12.71 11.69
N GLN A 38 -19.38 13.66 10.78
CA GLN A 38 -20.51 14.60 10.85
C GLN A 38 -21.82 13.98 10.31
N GLY A 39 -21.76 12.75 9.78
CA GLY A 39 -22.88 12.07 9.14
C GLY A 39 -22.70 12.01 7.62
N GLY A 40 -23.78 11.74 6.89
CA GLY A 40 -23.75 11.65 5.43
C GLY A 40 -23.34 10.27 4.91
N ASP A 41 -23.29 10.17 3.59
CA ASP A 41 -22.86 8.98 2.86
C ASP A 41 -21.36 8.73 3.03
N LEU A 42 -20.96 7.47 3.08
CA LEU A 42 -19.58 7.01 3.16
C LEU A 42 -19.10 6.38 1.86
N GLN A 43 -19.83 6.50 0.75
CA GLN A 43 -19.48 5.85 -0.51
C GLN A 43 -18.10 6.28 -1.03
N ALA A 44 -17.83 7.59 -1.10
CA ALA A 44 -16.53 8.10 -1.54
C ALA A 44 -15.38 7.61 -0.62
N PHE A 45 -15.61 7.59 0.70
CA PHE A 45 -14.65 7.03 1.65
C PHE A 45 -14.35 5.56 1.33
N LYS A 46 -15.39 4.74 1.08
CA LYS A 46 -15.20 3.31 0.79
C LYS A 46 -14.41 3.09 -0.49
N GLU A 47 -14.72 3.83 -1.54
CA GLU A 47 -14.05 3.70 -2.84
C GLU A 47 -12.56 4.03 -2.74
N GLU A 48 -12.22 5.13 -2.07
CA GLU A 48 -10.82 5.53 -1.86
C GLU A 48 -10.10 4.59 -0.89
N PHE A 49 -10.78 4.12 0.15
CA PHE A 49 -10.21 3.16 1.11
C PHE A 49 -9.92 1.79 0.45
N ASP A 50 -10.83 1.32 -0.41
CA ASP A 50 -10.65 0.08 -1.19
C ASP A 50 -9.40 0.19 -2.07
N ALA A 51 -9.30 1.29 -2.83
CA ALA A 51 -8.13 1.55 -3.66
C ALA A 51 -6.84 1.60 -2.84
N TRP A 52 -6.84 2.34 -1.74
CA TRP A 52 -5.68 2.48 -0.86
C TRP A 52 -5.17 1.13 -0.34
N ILE A 53 -6.06 0.31 0.24
CA ILE A 53 -5.68 -1.00 0.79
C ILE A 53 -5.20 -1.94 -0.32
N THR A 54 -5.88 -1.99 -1.47
CA THR A 54 -5.45 -2.83 -2.58
C THR A 54 -4.05 -2.47 -3.06
N GLN A 55 -3.75 -1.18 -3.18
CA GLN A 55 -2.44 -0.68 -3.60
C GLN A 55 -1.37 -1.02 -2.56
N LEU A 56 -1.60 -0.67 -1.29
CA LEU A 56 -0.64 -0.87 -0.20
C LEU A 56 -0.25 -2.34 -0.03
N LEU A 57 -1.22 -3.26 -0.11
CA LEU A 57 -0.96 -4.70 -0.01
C LEU A 57 -0.19 -5.23 -1.20
N HIS A 58 -0.51 -4.75 -2.41
CA HIS A 58 0.23 -5.14 -3.61
C HIS A 58 1.69 -4.72 -3.50
N HIS A 59 1.93 -3.48 -3.06
CA HIS A 59 3.25 -2.91 -2.85
C HIS A 59 4.08 -3.69 -1.83
N ALA A 60 3.56 -3.86 -0.61
CA ALA A 60 4.23 -4.64 0.44
C ALA A 60 4.57 -6.07 -0.02
N THR A 61 3.65 -6.73 -0.74
CA THR A 61 3.88 -8.08 -1.28
C THR A 61 4.97 -8.09 -2.36
N ALA A 62 4.97 -7.09 -3.24
CA ALA A 62 5.97 -6.98 -4.29
C ALA A 62 7.37 -6.70 -3.72
N GLU A 63 7.46 -5.89 -2.67
CA GLU A 63 8.71 -5.60 -1.97
C GLU A 63 9.27 -6.82 -1.27
N ASP A 64 8.45 -7.54 -0.52
CA ASP A 64 8.85 -8.80 0.13
C ASP A 64 9.44 -9.78 -0.87
N LEU A 65 8.79 -9.93 -2.02
CA LEU A 65 9.21 -10.90 -3.04
C LEU A 65 10.44 -10.46 -3.83
N TYR A 66 10.51 -9.19 -4.22
CA TYR A 66 11.46 -8.75 -5.25
C TYR A 66 12.52 -7.78 -4.72
N MET A 67 12.28 -7.11 -3.60
CA MET A 67 13.19 -6.12 -3.03
C MET A 67 13.88 -6.62 -1.75
N THR A 68 13.14 -6.90 -0.68
CA THR A 68 13.70 -7.30 0.63
C THR A 68 14.02 -8.79 0.69
N GLY A 69 13.23 -9.67 0.07
CA GLY A 69 13.48 -11.12 -0.01
C GLY A 69 14.89 -11.49 -0.51
N PRO A 70 15.40 -10.85 -1.58
CA PRO A 70 16.79 -11.05 -2.02
C PRO A 70 17.88 -10.62 -1.02
N ILE A 71 17.55 -9.83 0.01
CA ILE A 71 18.49 -9.31 1.02
C ILE A 71 18.51 -10.24 2.25
N VAL A 72 19.23 -11.36 2.12
CA VAL A 72 19.15 -12.49 3.07
C VAL A 72 19.71 -12.25 4.48
N ASP A 73 20.70 -11.37 4.64
CA ASP A 73 21.42 -11.15 5.91
C ASP A 73 21.27 -9.70 6.41
N SER A 74 20.04 -9.17 6.41
CA SER A 74 19.75 -7.78 6.81
C SER A 74 18.60 -7.69 7.81
N GLN A 75 18.90 -7.20 9.01
CA GLN A 75 17.86 -6.90 10.00
C GLN A 75 16.87 -5.84 9.50
N PRO A 76 17.29 -4.71 8.90
CA PRO A 76 16.35 -3.76 8.30
C PRO A 76 15.38 -4.38 7.29
N ALA A 77 15.84 -5.34 6.48
CA ALA A 77 14.95 -6.00 5.51
C ALA A 77 13.90 -6.90 6.20
N ARG A 78 14.27 -7.57 7.31
CA ARG A 78 13.33 -8.37 8.11
C ARG A 78 12.36 -7.52 8.93
N ASP A 79 12.84 -6.37 9.41
CA ASP A 79 12.00 -5.40 10.12
C ASP A 79 10.94 -4.84 9.16
N ASN A 80 11.32 -4.51 7.92
CA ASN A 80 10.40 -4.08 6.85
C ASN A 80 9.28 -5.10 6.59
N GLU A 81 9.63 -6.37 6.40
CA GLU A 81 8.67 -7.47 6.22
C GLU A 81 7.72 -7.62 7.43
N THR A 82 8.23 -7.37 8.64
CA THR A 82 7.40 -7.39 9.85
C THR A 82 6.41 -6.22 9.86
N GLU A 83 6.87 -5.02 9.49
CA GLU A 83 6.01 -3.83 9.35
C GLU A 83 4.92 -4.05 8.28
N HIS A 84 5.25 -4.71 7.16
CA HIS A 84 4.26 -5.12 6.14
C HIS A 84 3.17 -6.03 6.72
N ALA A 85 3.55 -7.04 7.50
CA ALA A 85 2.59 -7.92 8.16
C ALA A 85 1.71 -7.15 9.16
N GLU A 86 2.26 -6.15 9.86
CA GLU A 86 1.49 -5.27 10.74
C GLU A 86 0.50 -4.39 9.98
N LEU A 87 0.92 -3.77 8.86
CA LEU A 87 0.06 -2.98 7.96
C LEU A 87 -1.10 -3.82 7.42
N ALA A 88 -0.81 -5.02 6.91
CA ALA A 88 -1.82 -5.94 6.41
C ALA A 88 -2.80 -6.38 7.51
N GLY A 89 -2.29 -6.64 8.71
CA GLY A 89 -3.10 -6.94 9.88
C GLY A 89 -4.06 -5.79 10.26
N GLN A 90 -3.55 -4.56 10.32
CA GLN A 90 -4.37 -3.38 10.63
C GLN A 90 -5.40 -3.07 9.53
N GLY A 91 -5.02 -3.20 8.26
CA GLY A 91 -5.93 -3.08 7.12
C GLY A 91 -7.08 -4.09 7.22
N THR A 92 -6.77 -5.36 7.46
CA THR A 92 -7.78 -6.44 7.64
C THR A 92 -8.74 -6.14 8.78
N ASP A 93 -8.19 -5.72 9.90
CA ASP A 93 -8.94 -5.31 11.08
C ASP A 93 -9.87 -4.13 10.77
N LEU A 94 -9.44 -3.19 9.92
CA LEU A 94 -10.22 -2.04 9.47
C LEU A 94 -11.38 -2.44 8.57
N VAL A 95 -11.11 -3.26 7.56
CA VAL A 95 -12.13 -3.76 6.65
C VAL A 95 -13.20 -4.58 7.40
N ASN A 96 -12.78 -5.45 8.32
CA ASN A 96 -13.70 -6.24 9.15
C ASN A 96 -14.67 -5.37 9.98
N PHE A 97 -14.17 -4.27 10.54
CA PHE A 97 -15.01 -3.32 11.27
C PHE A 97 -15.97 -2.56 10.36
N MET A 98 -15.56 -2.23 9.13
CA MET A 98 -16.45 -1.59 8.17
C MET A 98 -17.64 -2.48 7.80
N VAL A 99 -17.42 -3.80 7.71
CA VAL A 99 -18.47 -4.79 7.45
C VAL A 99 -19.36 -5.03 8.68
N ARG A 100 -18.77 -5.22 9.86
CA ARG A 100 -19.48 -5.75 11.05
C ARG A 100 -19.81 -4.70 12.11
N GLY A 101 -19.32 -3.47 11.98
CA GLY A 101 -19.53 -2.39 12.95
C GLY A 101 -18.93 -2.68 14.33
N ASP A 102 -19.51 -2.10 15.39
CA ASP A 102 -19.04 -2.26 16.78
C ASP A 102 -19.19 -3.70 17.32
N GLU A 103 -19.89 -4.59 16.62
CA GLU A 103 -19.97 -6.03 16.93
C GLU A 103 -18.71 -6.79 16.50
N ALA A 104 -17.80 -6.16 15.74
CA ALA A 104 -16.53 -6.71 15.29
C ALA A 104 -15.49 -6.91 16.40
N GLY A 105 -15.90 -6.97 17.68
CA GLY A 105 -15.02 -7.13 18.83
C GLY A 105 -13.92 -8.16 18.56
N LEU A 106 -12.67 -7.68 18.65
CA LEU A 106 -11.41 -8.38 18.37
C LEU A 106 -11.53 -9.89 18.53
N SER A 107 -11.50 -10.60 17.41
CA SER A 107 -11.12 -11.99 17.47
C SER A 107 -9.61 -12.00 17.63
N ASP A 108 -9.13 -12.06 18.87
CA ASP A 108 -7.72 -12.28 19.21
C ASP A 108 -7.12 -13.51 18.49
N SER A 109 -7.97 -14.39 17.94
CA SER A 109 -7.57 -15.51 17.09
C SER A 109 -7.15 -15.14 15.66
N VAL A 110 -7.60 -14.01 15.10
CA VAL A 110 -7.10 -13.51 13.79
C VAL A 110 -5.72 -12.88 13.98
N LYS A 111 -5.53 -12.08 15.04
CA LYS A 111 -4.22 -11.52 15.41
C LYS A 111 -3.15 -12.60 15.64
N ALA A 112 -3.49 -13.65 16.38
CA ALA A 112 -2.56 -14.75 16.63
C ALA A 112 -2.29 -15.63 15.39
N ALA A 113 -3.20 -15.63 14.41
CA ALA A 113 -2.99 -16.29 13.13
C ALA A 113 -2.09 -15.43 12.22
N VAL A 114 -2.39 -14.15 12.01
CA VAL A 114 -1.62 -13.26 11.13
C VAL A 114 -0.16 -13.07 11.58
N MET A 115 0.10 -13.00 12.89
CA MET A 115 1.46 -12.78 13.42
C MET A 115 2.37 -14.04 13.38
N GLY A 116 1.92 -15.17 12.83
CA GLY A 116 2.60 -16.46 12.96
C GLY A 116 3.10 -17.11 11.68
N LEU A 117 3.06 -16.46 10.51
CA LEU A 117 2.95 -17.21 9.25
C LEU A 117 4.00 -16.83 8.19
N GLU A 118 4.60 -17.86 7.59
CA GLU A 118 5.61 -17.79 6.51
C GLU A 118 4.98 -17.42 5.15
N ASP A 119 5.80 -16.95 4.19
CA ASP A 119 5.54 -16.48 2.81
C ASP A 119 4.32 -17.03 2.04
N ALA A 120 3.92 -18.28 2.28
CA ALA A 120 2.78 -18.90 1.59
C ALA A 120 1.42 -18.31 2.04
N GLU A 121 1.35 -17.68 3.22
CA GLU A 121 0.13 -17.12 3.80
C GLU A 121 -0.02 -15.61 3.59
N HIS A 122 1.03 -14.87 3.18
CA HIS A 122 0.89 -13.48 2.71
C HIS A 122 -0.04 -13.40 1.48
N LYS A 123 0.01 -14.40 0.59
CA LYS A 123 -0.95 -14.54 -0.52
C LYS A 123 -2.37 -14.89 -0.06
N ALA A 124 -2.51 -15.65 1.01
CA ALA A 124 -3.82 -15.98 1.57
C ALA A 124 -4.45 -14.75 2.26
N LEU A 125 -3.64 -13.93 2.94
CA LEU A 125 -4.07 -12.68 3.56
C LEU A 125 -4.48 -11.63 2.51
N ALA A 126 -3.72 -11.52 1.41
CA ALA A 126 -4.09 -10.67 0.27
C ALA A 126 -5.40 -11.15 -0.40
N GLN A 127 -5.62 -12.46 -0.53
CA GLN A 127 -6.87 -13.02 -1.04
C GLN A 127 -8.04 -12.79 -0.08
N ASP A 128 -7.84 -12.97 1.23
CA ASP A 128 -8.86 -12.71 2.25
C ASP A 128 -9.25 -11.22 2.25
N LEU A 129 -8.29 -10.32 2.08
CA LEU A 129 -8.53 -8.87 1.96
C LEU A 129 -9.24 -8.47 0.67
N GLN A 130 -8.90 -9.10 -0.46
CA GLN A 130 -9.63 -8.93 -1.72
C GLN A 130 -11.08 -9.41 -1.61
N ASP A 131 -11.30 -10.53 -0.92
CA ASP A 131 -12.64 -11.06 -0.64
C ASP A 131 -13.43 -10.12 0.28
N VAL A 132 -12.76 -9.44 1.24
CA VAL A 132 -13.42 -8.45 2.10
C VAL A 132 -13.65 -7.11 1.37
N ALA A 133 -12.74 -6.66 0.49
CA ALA A 133 -12.95 -5.55 -0.45
C ALA A 133 -14.18 -5.76 -1.35
N ASP A 134 -14.34 -6.98 -1.89
CA ASP A 134 -15.52 -7.36 -2.65
C ASP A 134 -16.78 -7.47 -1.77
N LEU A 135 -16.63 -7.76 -0.48
CA LEU A 135 -17.71 -7.70 0.50
C LEU A 135 -18.14 -6.26 0.82
N LEU A 136 -17.19 -5.31 0.89
CA LEU A 136 -17.46 -3.88 1.05
C LEU A 136 -18.28 -3.32 -0.11
N LYS A 137 -18.03 -3.79 -1.34
CA LYS A 137 -18.85 -3.47 -2.53
C LYS A 137 -20.30 -3.98 -2.40
N LYS A 138 -20.54 -4.99 -1.56
CA LYS A 138 -21.82 -5.71 -1.46
C LYS A 138 -22.70 -5.31 -0.27
N GLU A 139 -22.14 -4.87 0.87
CA GLU A 139 -22.85 -4.95 2.17
C GLU A 139 -22.75 -3.72 3.10
N ILE A 140 -22.76 -2.48 2.60
CA ILE A 140 -22.98 -1.33 3.51
C ILE A 140 -24.14 -0.46 3.04
N GLY A 141 -25.34 -0.88 3.46
CA GLY A 141 -26.57 -0.08 3.39
C GLY A 141 -26.53 1.11 4.35
N GLN A 142 -26.92 2.27 3.84
CA GLN A 142 -26.67 3.60 4.43
C GLN A 142 -27.40 3.95 5.75
N ASP A 143 -28.24 3.08 6.33
CA ASP A 143 -29.26 3.59 7.25
C ASP A 143 -29.01 3.52 8.77
N LYS A 144 -27.88 2.99 9.29
CA LYS A 144 -27.69 2.86 10.76
C LYS A 144 -26.26 3.01 11.32
N VAL A 145 -25.34 3.72 10.67
CA VAL A 145 -24.01 3.94 11.28
C VAL A 145 -24.08 5.04 12.34
N THR A 146 -23.85 4.69 13.61
CA THR A 146 -23.92 5.64 14.73
C THR A 146 -22.77 6.65 14.70
N ALA A 147 -22.95 7.80 15.35
CA ALA A 147 -21.88 8.78 15.53
C ALA A 147 -20.68 8.22 16.34
N ARG A 148 -20.88 7.17 17.14
CA ARG A 148 -19.77 6.47 17.83
C ARG A 148 -18.96 5.65 16.85
N THR A 149 -19.64 4.83 16.05
CA THR A 149 -19.02 3.96 15.04
C THR A 149 -18.23 4.77 14.00
N ARG A 150 -18.73 5.95 13.61
CA ARG A 150 -18.00 6.87 12.69
C ARG A 150 -16.72 7.45 13.32
N ARG A 151 -16.73 7.78 14.61
CA ARG A 151 -15.52 8.22 15.32
C ARG A 151 -14.50 7.10 15.44
N HIS A 152 -14.95 5.88 15.74
CA HIS A 152 -14.07 4.70 15.76
C HIS A 152 -13.48 4.41 14.39
N LEU A 153 -14.26 4.53 13.30
CA LEU A 153 -13.76 4.41 11.93
C LEU A 153 -12.61 5.39 11.68
N TYR A 154 -12.85 6.69 11.94
CA TYR A 154 -11.82 7.72 11.77
C TYR A 154 -10.55 7.42 12.57
N GLN A 155 -10.69 7.06 13.85
CA GLN A 155 -9.54 6.77 14.71
C GLN A 155 -8.69 5.61 14.17
N ARG A 156 -9.31 4.60 13.57
CA ARG A 156 -8.60 3.44 13.01
C ARG A 156 -7.97 3.74 11.65
N VAL A 157 -8.65 4.53 10.82
CA VAL A 157 -8.08 5.06 9.57
C VAL A 157 -6.83 5.90 9.87
N MET A 158 -6.92 6.83 10.83
CA MET A 158 -5.80 7.66 11.25
C MET A 158 -4.64 6.80 11.81
N ALA A 159 -4.93 5.75 12.58
CA ALA A 159 -3.90 4.84 13.07
C ALA A 159 -3.17 4.09 11.95
N LEU A 160 -3.91 3.61 10.94
CA LEU A 160 -3.31 2.97 9.76
C LEU A 160 -2.48 3.95 8.94
N HIS A 161 -2.96 5.18 8.74
CA HIS A 161 -2.23 6.22 8.02
C HIS A 161 -0.90 6.57 8.73
N VAL A 162 -0.90 6.69 10.06
CA VAL A 162 0.34 6.91 10.82
C VAL A 162 1.29 5.72 10.70
N LEU A 163 0.77 4.49 10.76
CA LEU A 163 1.60 3.30 10.61
C LEU A 163 2.24 3.22 9.22
N GLU A 164 1.48 3.52 8.16
CA GLU A 164 2.00 3.61 6.80
C GLU A 164 3.12 4.65 6.69
N PHE A 165 2.88 5.84 7.23
CA PHE A 165 3.86 6.93 7.19
C PHE A 165 5.17 6.55 7.89
N ASP A 166 5.07 5.99 9.11
CA ASP A 166 6.23 5.54 9.87
C ASP A 166 6.99 4.42 9.14
N HIS A 167 6.26 3.50 8.51
CA HIS A 167 6.82 2.42 7.71
C HIS A 167 7.62 2.95 6.50
N PHE A 168 7.04 3.85 5.70
CA PHE A 168 7.76 4.44 4.57
C PHE A 168 8.99 5.24 5.01
N GLU A 169 8.92 6.01 6.11
CA GLU A 169 10.09 6.69 6.64
C GLU A 169 11.21 5.71 7.04
N ASN A 170 10.86 4.57 7.63
CA ASN A 170 11.83 3.53 7.98
C ASN A 170 12.42 2.87 6.73
N GLU A 171 11.60 2.51 5.76
CA GLU A 171 12.06 1.87 4.53
C GLU A 171 13.02 2.80 3.76
N GLU A 172 12.66 4.07 3.60
CA GLU A 172 13.49 5.08 2.95
C GLU A 172 14.82 5.30 3.66
N ALA A 173 14.80 5.28 5.01
CA ALA A 173 15.99 5.51 5.82
C ALA A 173 16.93 4.30 5.90
N PHE A 174 16.40 3.07 5.87
CA PHE A 174 17.15 1.88 6.22
C PHE A 174 17.22 0.82 5.11
N VAL A 175 16.18 0.67 4.28
CA VAL A 175 16.12 -0.39 3.26
C VAL A 175 16.59 0.13 1.91
N LEU A 176 16.09 1.28 1.45
CA LEU A 176 16.51 1.84 0.15
C LEU A 176 18.04 2.04 0.03
N PRO A 177 18.78 2.46 1.07
CA PRO A 177 20.23 2.51 1.01
C PRO A 177 20.88 1.14 0.76
N LEU A 178 20.36 0.07 1.38
CA LEU A 178 20.86 -1.29 1.16
C LEU A 178 20.65 -1.74 -0.28
N VAL A 179 19.51 -1.38 -0.88
CA VAL A 179 19.24 -1.67 -2.29
C VAL A 179 20.23 -0.92 -3.19
N LYS A 180 20.46 0.37 -2.92
CA LYS A 180 21.40 1.21 -3.67
C LYS A 180 22.84 0.71 -3.60
N GLU A 181 23.27 0.22 -2.44
CA GLU A 181 24.63 -0.27 -2.22
C GLU A 181 24.83 -1.71 -2.72
N GLY A 182 23.80 -2.56 -2.60
CA GLY A 182 23.88 -4.00 -2.88
C GLY A 182 23.57 -4.39 -4.31
N PHE A 183 22.80 -3.59 -5.06
CA PHE A 183 22.29 -3.95 -6.38
C PHE A 183 22.72 -2.94 -7.43
N ASN A 184 23.15 -3.45 -8.59
CA ASN A 184 23.48 -2.60 -9.71
C ASN A 184 22.22 -2.02 -10.38
N GLU A 185 22.41 -1.03 -11.24
CA GLU A 185 21.32 -0.32 -11.92
C GLU A 185 20.33 -1.25 -12.65
N GLN A 186 20.84 -2.27 -13.35
CA GLN A 186 19.99 -3.24 -14.08
C GLN A 186 19.11 -4.04 -13.11
N GLN A 187 19.69 -4.52 -12.01
CA GLN A 187 18.93 -5.24 -10.98
C GLN A 187 17.88 -4.34 -10.32
N GLN A 188 18.20 -3.07 -10.08
CA GLN A 188 17.21 -2.13 -9.55
C GLN A 188 16.09 -1.83 -10.55
N LEU A 189 16.38 -1.73 -11.85
CA LEU A 189 15.34 -1.60 -12.87
C LEU A 189 14.43 -2.83 -12.91
N GLU A 190 14.99 -4.03 -12.75
CA GLU A 190 14.20 -5.27 -12.64
C GLU A 190 13.31 -5.28 -11.40
N MET A 191 13.79 -4.79 -10.26
CA MET A 191 12.96 -4.63 -9.04
C MET A 191 11.83 -3.63 -9.25
N VAL A 192 12.16 -2.44 -9.73
CA VAL A 192 11.21 -1.33 -9.97
C VAL A 192 10.15 -1.74 -10.98
N ASP A 193 10.52 -2.49 -12.00
CA ASP A 193 9.55 -3.04 -12.94
C ASP A 193 8.53 -3.92 -12.22
N ARG A 194 8.98 -4.85 -11.37
CA ARG A 194 8.09 -5.74 -10.60
C ARG A 194 7.21 -5.01 -9.58
N LEU A 195 7.66 -3.85 -9.12
CA LEU A 195 6.92 -2.98 -8.20
C LEU A 195 5.85 -2.14 -8.94
N LEU A 196 6.11 -1.75 -10.20
CA LEU A 196 5.24 -0.85 -10.97
C LEU A 196 4.29 -1.57 -11.93
N PHE A 197 4.55 -2.83 -12.26
CA PHE A 197 3.76 -3.61 -13.21
C PHE A 197 3.31 -4.96 -12.63
N ASP A 198 1.99 -5.20 -12.73
CA ASP A 198 1.39 -6.46 -12.30
C ASP A 198 1.00 -7.35 -13.49
N GLY A 199 1.95 -8.17 -13.93
CA GLY A 199 1.74 -9.10 -15.03
C GLY A 199 0.67 -10.18 -14.81
N ASN A 200 0.08 -10.28 -13.61
CA ASN A 200 -0.94 -11.29 -13.29
C ASN A 200 -2.38 -10.77 -13.40
N THR A 201 -2.57 -9.54 -13.88
CA THR A 201 -3.89 -8.89 -14.00
C THR A 201 -4.24 -8.52 -15.43
N ASP A 202 -5.52 -8.28 -15.70
CA ASP A 202 -6.00 -7.80 -17.00
C ASP A 202 -5.53 -6.36 -17.31
N ASN A 203 -5.07 -5.61 -16.31
CA ASN A 203 -4.50 -4.27 -16.47
C ASN A 203 -3.11 -4.20 -15.81
N PRO A 204 -2.04 -4.71 -16.44
CA PRO A 204 -0.71 -4.76 -15.81
C PRO A 204 -0.12 -3.41 -15.42
N ARG A 205 -0.68 -2.30 -15.94
CA ARG A 205 -0.20 -0.94 -15.70
C ARG A 205 -0.94 -0.23 -14.58
N TRP A 206 -1.84 -0.92 -13.88
CA TRP A 206 -2.75 -0.28 -12.94
C TRP A 206 -2.03 0.52 -11.83
N ILE A 207 -0.87 0.07 -11.36
CA ILE A 207 -0.04 0.78 -10.38
C ILE A 207 0.59 2.04 -11.00
N ILE A 208 1.36 1.90 -12.08
CA ILE A 208 2.07 3.05 -12.67
C ILE A 208 1.11 4.13 -13.18
N ASP A 209 -0.03 3.74 -13.75
CA ASP A 209 -1.04 4.66 -14.26
C ASP A 209 -1.77 5.36 -13.09
N TRP A 210 -2.04 4.65 -11.99
CA TRP A 210 -2.56 5.26 -10.76
C TRP A 210 -1.56 6.24 -10.15
N MET A 211 -0.30 5.83 -9.98
CA MET A 211 0.75 6.67 -9.43
C MET A 211 0.92 7.96 -10.25
N ALA A 212 0.89 7.86 -11.58
CA ALA A 212 0.91 9.03 -12.46
C ALA A 212 -0.29 9.97 -12.22
N SER A 213 -1.46 9.45 -11.83
CA SER A 213 -2.64 10.25 -11.54
C SER A 213 -2.54 11.04 -10.21
N GLU A 214 -1.79 10.51 -9.23
CA GLU A 214 -1.57 11.13 -7.93
C GLU A 214 -0.43 12.16 -7.93
N LEU A 215 0.57 11.94 -8.78
CA LEU A 215 1.77 12.77 -8.78
C LEU A 215 1.57 14.16 -9.42
N PRO A 216 2.24 15.20 -8.91
CA PRO A 216 2.33 16.50 -9.57
C PRO A 216 3.05 16.38 -10.94
N PRO A 217 2.84 17.35 -11.85
CA PRO A 217 3.40 17.28 -13.21
C PRO A 217 4.92 17.08 -13.27
N THR A 218 5.68 17.72 -12.38
CA THR A 218 7.15 17.61 -12.32
C THR A 218 7.61 16.18 -12.05
N GLN A 219 6.94 15.49 -11.14
CA GLN A 219 7.26 14.11 -10.78
C GLN A 219 6.72 13.08 -11.78
N ARG A 220 5.60 13.37 -12.45
CA ARG A 220 5.15 12.56 -13.60
C ARG A 220 6.18 12.52 -14.72
N GLU A 221 6.90 13.61 -14.97
CA GLU A 221 7.99 13.62 -15.96
C GLU A 221 9.14 12.70 -15.55
N LEU A 222 9.47 12.64 -14.26
CA LEU A 222 10.45 11.69 -13.72
C LEU A 222 9.98 10.24 -13.92
N LEU A 223 8.71 9.95 -13.59
CA LEU A 223 8.11 8.63 -13.79
C LEU A 223 8.12 8.21 -15.26
N LEU A 224 7.75 9.10 -16.18
CA LEU A 224 7.80 8.84 -17.62
C LEU A 224 9.23 8.62 -18.13
N GLY A 225 10.22 9.29 -17.53
CA GLY A 225 11.63 9.07 -17.82
C GLY A 225 12.11 7.69 -17.38
N LEU A 226 11.71 7.28 -16.18
CA LEU A 226 11.98 5.94 -15.63
C LEU A 226 11.30 4.85 -16.46
N GLU A 227 10.02 5.00 -16.80
CA GLU A 227 9.26 4.02 -17.59
C GLU A 227 9.94 3.70 -18.93
N LYS A 228 10.50 4.71 -19.60
CA LYS A 228 11.27 4.51 -20.84
C LYS A 228 12.50 3.64 -20.64
N ARG A 229 13.15 3.69 -19.47
CA ARG A 229 14.28 2.82 -19.12
C ARG A 229 13.81 1.40 -18.80
N LEU A 230 12.64 1.26 -18.17
CA LEU A 230 12.04 -0.05 -17.88
C LEU A 230 11.64 -0.80 -19.16
N ALA A 231 11.28 -0.09 -20.24
CA ALA A 231 10.97 -0.71 -21.53
C ALA A 231 12.12 -1.57 -22.13
N ASP A 232 13.38 -1.31 -21.72
CA ASP A 232 14.53 -2.12 -22.13
C ASP A 232 14.67 -3.41 -21.29
N VAL A 233 14.07 -3.45 -20.10
CA VAL A 233 14.04 -4.59 -19.17
C VAL A 233 12.80 -5.46 -19.39
N HIS A 234 11.69 -4.82 -19.77
CA HIS A 234 10.42 -5.42 -20.17
C HIS A 234 10.22 -5.25 -21.68
N PRO A 235 10.78 -6.14 -22.54
CA PRO A 235 10.45 -6.10 -23.95
C PRO A 235 8.95 -6.41 -24.08
N VAL A 236 8.18 -5.40 -24.49
CA VAL A 236 6.75 -5.52 -24.81
C VAL A 236 6.58 -6.72 -25.74
N THR A 237 6.15 -7.87 -25.21
CA THR A 237 5.65 -8.95 -26.03
C THR A 237 4.33 -8.46 -26.59
N GLY A 238 4.36 -8.03 -27.85
CA GLY A 238 3.20 -7.59 -28.61
C GLY A 238 2.19 -8.70 -28.89
#